data_AF-A0A2G4GKU2-F1
#
_entry.id   AF-A0A2G4GKU2-F1
#
_cell.length_a   1.000
_cell.length_b   1.000
_cell.length_c   1.000
_cell.angle_alpha   90.00
_cell.angle_beta   90.00
_cell.angle_gamma   90.00
#
_symmetry.space_group_name_H-M   'P 1'
#
loop_
_entity.id
_entity.type
_entity.pdbx_description
1 polymer ?
#
loop_
_entity_poly.entity_id
_entity_poly.type
_entity_poly.pdbx_seq_one_letter_code
_entity_poly.pdbx_strand_id
1 'polypeptide(L)' 'MISCATIRDGRVTSYQRTKPMPGEPMRQIKVGAFIWDIILWGGAGVIIDFATGAIYKPDPVEMRKHNQ' A
#
# COMPACT_ATOMS: atom_id res chain seq x y z
N MET A 1 0.41 12.18 -11.30
CA MET A 1 1.49 12.44 -10.33
C MET A 1 1.73 11.16 -9.56
N ILE A 2 2.96 10.64 -9.61
CA ILE A 2 3.35 9.31 -9.16
C ILE A 2 3.88 9.43 -7.73
N SER A 3 3.26 8.76 -6.76
CA SER A 3 3.78 8.67 -5.38
C SER A 3 4.93 7.64 -5.31
N CYS A 4 5.88 7.86 -4.39
CA CYS A 4 7.10 7.05 -4.18
C CYS A 4 6.79 5.56 -3.93
N ALA A 5 5.60 5.21 -3.41
CA ALA A 5 5.15 3.84 -3.25
C ALA A 5 5.01 3.07 -4.58
N THR A 6 4.73 3.76 -5.69
CA THR A 6 4.58 3.15 -7.03
C THR A 6 5.91 2.81 -7.70
N ILE A 7 6.99 3.51 -7.32
CA ILE A 7 8.31 3.31 -7.95
C ILE A 7 9.02 2.10 -7.34
N ARG A 8 8.81 1.82 -6.04
CA ARG A 8 9.51 0.72 -5.35
C ARG A 8 8.71 -0.59 -5.28
N ASP A 9 7.38 -0.54 -5.29
CA ASP A 9 6.54 -1.73 -5.00
C ASP A 9 5.76 -2.27 -6.21
N GLY A 10 5.95 -1.71 -7.41
CA GLY A 10 5.25 -2.14 -8.62
C GLY A 10 3.80 -1.63 -8.71
N ARG A 11 2.99 -2.27 -9.57
CA ARG A 11 1.58 -1.87 -9.79
C ARG A 11 0.73 -2.22 -8.58
N VAL A 12 -0.12 -1.29 -8.15
CA VAL A 12 -1.15 -1.56 -7.14
C VAL A 12 -2.08 -2.68 -7.63
N THR A 13 -2.18 -3.74 -6.85
CA THR A 13 -2.98 -4.93 -7.14
C THR A 13 -4.48 -4.70 -6.89
N SER A 14 -5.33 -5.53 -7.51
CA SER A 14 -6.77 -5.52 -7.25
C SER A 14 -7.08 -5.86 -5.79
N TYR A 15 -6.25 -6.69 -5.15
CA TYR A 15 -6.28 -6.90 -3.71
C TYR A 15 -6.19 -5.54 -3.03
N GLN A 16 -5.06 -4.84 -3.09
CA GLN A 16 -4.80 -3.56 -2.39
C GLN A 16 -5.89 -2.47 -2.52
N ARG A 17 -6.63 -2.41 -3.64
CA ARG A 17 -7.71 -1.42 -3.85
C ARG A 17 -9.06 -1.81 -3.25
N THR A 18 -9.37 -3.10 -3.22
CA THR A 18 -10.68 -3.58 -2.73
C THR A 18 -10.77 -3.40 -1.22
N LYS A 19 -11.87 -2.87 -0.67
CA LYS A 19 -12.01 -2.76 0.79
C LYS A 19 -12.37 -4.13 1.39
N PRO A 20 -11.84 -4.49 2.57
CA PRO A 20 -12.22 -5.72 3.26
C PRO A 20 -13.71 -5.69 3.59
N MET A 21 -14.37 -6.85 3.48
CA MET A 21 -15.77 -7.01 3.87
C MET A 21 -15.92 -6.96 5.39
N PRO A 22 -17.12 -6.60 5.91
CA PRO A 22 -17.39 -6.68 7.35
C PRO A 22 -17.13 -8.09 7.88
N GLY A 23 -16.22 -8.21 8.86
CA GLY A 23 -15.79 -9.50 9.43
C GLY A 23 -14.46 -10.04 8.88
N GLU A 24 -13.91 -9.43 7.83
CA GLU A 24 -12.56 -9.76 7.35
C GLU A 24 -11.47 -9.03 8.15
N PRO A 25 -10.28 -9.65 8.30
CA PRO A 25 -9.17 -9.01 8.96
C PRO A 25 -8.74 -7.73 8.23
N MET A 26 -8.41 -6.70 9.02
CA MET A 26 -7.87 -5.44 8.48
C MET A 26 -6.55 -5.69 7.76
N ARG A 27 -6.33 -5.01 6.64
CA ARG A 27 -5.11 -5.19 5.85
C ARG A 27 -3.91 -4.57 6.52
N GLN A 28 -2.79 -5.28 6.40
CA GLN A 28 -1.51 -4.77 6.86
C GLN A 28 -1.06 -3.59 6.00
N ILE A 29 -0.63 -2.53 6.66
CA ILE A 29 -0.01 -1.37 6.01
C ILE A 29 1.51 -1.54 5.92
N LYS A 30 2.13 -0.85 4.97
CA LYS A 30 3.57 -0.69 4.86
C LYS A 30 4.04 0.37 5.86
N VAL A 31 4.32 -0.05 7.08
CA VAL A 31 4.71 0.85 8.18
C VAL A 31 5.91 1.74 7.81
N GLY A 32 6.90 1.19 7.12
CA GLY A 32 8.06 1.97 6.66
C GLY A 32 7.67 3.08 5.68
N ALA A 33 6.76 2.80 4.73
CA ALA A 33 6.26 3.81 3.80
C ALA A 33 5.44 4.87 4.53
N PHE A 34 4.54 4.45 5.44
CA PHE A 34 3.74 5.36 6.26
C PHE A 34 4.60 6.36 7.04
N ILE A 35 5.64 5.88 7.74
CA ILE A 35 6.53 6.74 8.51
C ILE A 35 7.29 7.70 7.61
N TRP A 36 7.83 7.21 6.50
CA TRP A 36 8.62 8.03 5.57
C TRP A 36 7.80 9.15 4.95
N ASP A 37 6.53 8.86 4.65
CA ASP A 37 5.64 9.78 3.98
C ASP A 37 5.05 10.85 4.94
N ILE A 38 4.92 10.51 6.23
CA ILE A 38 4.68 11.51 7.29
C ILE A 38 5.87 12.46 7.39
N ILE A 39 7.08 11.92 7.45
CA ILE A 39 8.30 12.71 7.72
C ILE A 39 8.64 13.62 6.52
N LEU A 40 8.54 13.13 5.29
CA LEU A 40 8.96 13.88 4.11
C LEU A 40 7.91 14.82 3.55
N TRP A 41 6.62 14.52 3.70
CA TRP A 41 5.52 15.27 3.07
C TRP A 41 4.48 15.78 4.07
N GLY A 42 4.81 15.80 5.36
CA GLY A 42 3.93 16.32 6.41
C GLY A 42 2.59 15.58 6.48
N GLY A 43 2.52 14.33 6.00
CA GLY A 43 1.30 13.51 5.97
C GLY A 43 0.42 13.67 4.72
N ALA A 44 0.73 14.58 3.79
CA ALA A 44 -0.05 14.71 2.55
C ALA A 44 0.10 13.48 1.64
N GLY A 45 1.31 12.92 1.55
CA GLY A 45 1.55 11.70 0.78
C GLY A 45 0.77 10.52 1.34
N VAL A 46 0.67 10.41 2.67
CA VAL A 46 -0.01 9.30 3.34
C VAL A 46 -1.46 9.22 2.90
N ILE A 47 -2.13 10.36 2.81
CA ILE A 47 -3.53 10.44 2.36
C ILE A 47 -3.66 9.92 0.92
N ILE A 48 -2.73 10.31 0.04
CA ILE A 48 -2.71 9.87 -1.36
C ILE A 48 -2.43 8.36 -1.45
N ASP A 49 -1.54 7.84 -0.62
CA ASP A 49 -1.18 6.42 -0.58
C ASP A 49 -2.31 5.54 -0.01
N PHE A 50 -3.10 6.07 0.94
CA PHE A 50 -4.35 5.44 1.38
C PHE A 50 -5.43 5.49 0.29
N ALA A 51 -5.60 6.63 -0.38
CA ALA A 51 -6.61 6.79 -1.44
C ALA A 51 -6.33 5.88 -2.66
N THR A 52 -5.06 5.68 -3.00
CA THR A 52 -4.64 4.79 -4.09
C THR A 52 -4.55 3.32 -3.68
N GLY A 53 -4.53 3.03 -2.38
CA GLY A 53 -4.32 1.69 -1.82
C GLY A 53 -2.85 1.24 -1.86
N ALA A 54 -1.92 2.11 -2.28
CA ALA A 54 -0.50 1.80 -2.37
C ALA A 54 0.15 1.55 -1.00
N ILE A 55 -0.45 2.07 0.08
CA ILE A 55 0.03 1.87 1.45
C ILE A 55 -0.21 0.46 1.99
N TYR A 56 -1.15 -0.29 1.42
CA TYR A 56 -1.44 -1.66 1.86
C TYR A 56 -0.40 -2.62 1.32
N LYS A 57 -0.07 -3.66 2.08
CA LYS A 57 0.76 -4.77 1.58
C LYS A 57 -0.04 -5.57 0.53
N PRO A 58 0.58 -6.01 -0.58
CA PRO A 58 -0.07 -6.94 -1.51
C PRO A 58 -0.32 -8.29 -0.86
N ASP A 59 -1.20 -9.08 -1.50
CA ASP A 59 -1.60 -10.41 -1.02
C ASP A 59 -0.35 -11.29 -0.84
N PRO A 60 -0.15 -11.94 0.33
CA PRO A 60 0.96 -12.87 0.55
C PRO A 60 1.08 -13.95 -0.53
N VAL A 61 -0.04 -14.37 -1.12
CA VAL A 61 -0.07 -15.36 -2.22
C VAL A 61 0.51 -14.77 -3.50
N GLU A 62 0.16 -13.53 -3.84
CA GLU A 62 0.72 -12.82 -5.01
C GLU A 62 2.20 -12.47 -4.79
N MET A 63 2.59 -12.09 -3.57
CA MET A 63 4.00 -11.85 -3.25
C MET A 63 4.87 -13.08 -3.46
N ARG A 64 4.38 -14.28 -3.15
CA ARG A 64 5.13 -15.52 -3.39
C ARG A 64 5.37 -15.81 -4.87
N LYS A 65 4.45 -15.42 -5.76
CA LYS A 65 4.62 -15.62 -7.21
C LYS A 65 5.67 -14.70 -7.82
N HIS A 66 5.94 -13.54 -7.21
CA HIS A 66 6.92 -12.58 -7.72
C HIS A 66 8.35 -12.86 -7.23
N ASN A 67 8.50 -13.74 -6.22
CA ASN A 67 9.80 -14.12 -5.63
C ASN A 67 10.21 -15.57 -5.98
N GLN A 68 9.56 -16.17 -6.98
CA GLN A 68 9.91 -17.43 -7.62
C GLN A 68 10.30 -17.12 -9.07
#